data_AF-A0A7W4UKW5-F1
#
_entry.id   AF-A0A7W4UKW5-F1
#
_cell.length_a   1.000
_cell.length_b   1.000
_cell.length_c   1.000
_cell.angle_alpha   90.00
_cell.angle_beta   90.00
_cell.angle_gamma   90.00
#
_symmetry.space_group_name_H-M   'P 1'
#
loop_
_entity.id
_entity.type
_entity.pdbx_description
1 polymer ?
#
loop_
_entity_poly.entity_id
_entity_poly.type
_entity_poly.pdbx_seq_one_letter_code
_entity_poly.pdbx_strand_id
1 'polypeptide(L)' 'MPPIHFLDDLVELVSNHLSRGDLSAAATALVSAPVPDVAVLLERLPAREAGVAFRLLPKDEAMTVFERMDAPAQREVVA' A
#
# COMPACT_ATOMS: atom_id res chain seq x y z
N MET A 1 -18.91 8.84 2.13
CA MET A 1 -18.06 7.85 1.41
C MET A 1 -17.14 8.63 0.51
N PRO A 2 -15.81 8.48 0.61
CA PRO A 2 -14.92 9.02 -0.40
C PRO A 2 -15.26 8.39 -1.76
N PRO A 3 -15.12 9.13 -2.88
CA PRO A 3 -15.38 8.59 -4.21
C PRO A 3 -14.44 7.42 -4.50
N ILE A 4 -14.99 6.30 -4.98
CA ILE A 4 -14.25 5.04 -5.26
C ILE A 4 -13.04 5.28 -6.18
N HIS A 5 -13.14 6.26 -7.09
CA HIS A 5 -12.06 6.66 -7.99
C HIS A 5 -10.74 6.99 -7.28
N PHE A 6 -10.78 7.58 -6.08
CA PHE A 6 -9.55 7.99 -5.39
C PHE A 6 -8.63 6.81 -5.01
N LEU A 7 -9.22 5.67 -4.60
CA LEU A 7 -8.45 4.49 -4.26
C LEU A 7 -7.94 3.77 -5.51
N ASP A 8 -8.75 3.70 -6.56
CA ASP A 8 -8.34 3.11 -7.84
C ASP A 8 -7.16 3.88 -8.44
N ASP A 9 -7.22 5.22 -8.43
CA ASP A 9 -6.14 6.10 -8.90
C ASP A 9 -4.86 5.90 -8.07
N LEU A 10 -5.00 5.75 -6.74
CA LEU A 10 -3.86 5.50 -5.85
C LEU A 10 -3.23 4.13 -6.10
N VAL A 11 -4.04 3.08 -6.30
CA VAL A 11 -3.55 1.73 -6.64
C VAL A 11 -2.79 1.76 -7.95
N GLU A 12 -3.33 2.41 -8.98
CA GLU A 12 -2.67 2.54 -10.28
C GLU A 12 -1.35 3.31 -10.18
N LEU A 13 -1.35 4.43 -9.44
CA LEU A 13 -0.17 5.26 -9.22
C LEU A 13 0.96 4.47 -8.53
N VAL A 14 0.65 3.81 -7.41
CA VAL A 14 1.64 3.02 -6.65
C VAL A 14 2.15 1.85 -7.49
N SER A 15 1.27 1.13 -8.19
CA SER A 15 1.66 0.02 -9.07
C SER A 15 2.60 0.49 -10.20
N ASN A 16 2.34 1.68 -10.78
CA ASN A 16 3.21 2.27 -11.80
C ASN A 16 4.61 2.57 -11.26
N HIS A 17 4.71 3.15 -10.07
CA HIS A 17 5.99 3.43 -9.43
C HIS A 17 6.76 2.14 -9.10
N LEU A 18 6.09 1.14 -8.52
CA LEU A 18 6.69 -0.14 -8.16
C LEU A 18 7.20 -0.90 -9.39
N SER A 19 6.40 -0.98 -10.46
CA SER A 19 6.78 -1.66 -11.71
C SER A 19 7.98 -1.00 -12.41
N ARG A 20 8.15 0.32 -12.25
CA ARG A 20 9.28 1.08 -12.79
C ARG A 20 10.49 1.15 -11.84
N GLY A 21 10.39 0.59 -10.64
CA GLY A 21 11.44 0.61 -9.63
C GLY A 21 11.61 1.96 -8.93
N ASP A 22 10.66 2.89 -9.07
CA ASP A 22 10.68 4.19 -8.40
C ASP A 22 10.15 4.09 -6.97
N LEU A 23 10.95 3.47 -6.11
CA LEU A 23 10.57 3.19 -4.72
C LEU A 23 10.38 4.47 -3.90
N SER A 24 11.10 5.55 -4.23
CA SER A 24 10.95 6.83 -3.54
C SER A 24 9.59 7.45 -3.84
N ALA A 25 9.16 7.47 -5.10
CA ALA A 25 7.85 8.00 -5.45
C ALA A 25 6.71 7.14 -4.90
N ALA A 26 6.87 5.80 -4.91
CA ALA A 26 5.92 4.89 -4.26
C ALA A 26 5.79 5.20 -2.75
N ALA A 27 6.91 5.36 -2.04
CA ALA A 27 6.90 5.70 -0.62
C ALA A 27 6.22 7.05 -0.35
N THR A 28 6.49 8.07 -1.16
CA THR A 28 5.84 9.38 -1.04
C THR A 28 4.33 9.29 -1.25
N ALA A 29 3.86 8.52 -2.24
CA ALA A 29 2.43 8.33 -2.48
C ALA A 29 1.75 7.61 -1.29
N LEU A 30 2.40 6.58 -0.73
CA LEU A 30 1.87 5.84 0.42
C LEU A 30 1.75 6.70 1.68
N VAL A 31 2.79 7.48 2.03
CA VAL A 31 2.80 8.35 3.22
C VAL A 31 1.83 9.54 3.08
N SER A 32 1.52 9.94 1.85
CA SER A 32 0.57 11.03 1.59
C SER A 32 -0.89 10.57 1.65
N ALA A 33 -1.13 9.26 1.67
CA ALA A 33 -2.47 8.68 1.69
C ALA A 33 -2.95 8.36 3.12
N PRO A 34 -4.26 8.41 3.39
CA PRO A 34 -4.79 7.98 4.68
C PRO A 34 -4.49 6.50 4.97
N VAL A 35 -4.10 6.19 6.21
CA VAL A 35 -3.81 4.81 6.67
C VAL A 35 -4.89 3.79 6.28
N PRO A 36 -6.21 4.06 6.39
CA PRO A 36 -7.22 3.12 5.94
C PRO A 36 -7.17 2.82 4.44
N ASP A 37 -6.88 3.82 3.61
CA ASP A 37 -6.79 3.67 2.16
C ASP A 37 -5.52 2.88 1.79
N VAL A 38 -4.41 3.10 2.52
CA VAL A 38 -3.17 2.34 2.34
C VAL A 38 -3.38 0.85 2.66
N ALA A 39 -4.12 0.52 3.73
CA ALA A 39 -4.43 -0.87 4.06
C ALA A 39 -5.21 -1.57 2.94
N VAL A 40 -6.28 -0.95 2.44
CA VAL A 40 -7.08 -1.50 1.33
C VAL A 40 -6.26 -1.55 0.03
N LEU A 41 -5.39 -0.58 -0.21
CA LEU A 41 -4.46 -0.62 -1.35
C LEU A 41 -3.55 -1.84 -1.30
N LEU A 42 -2.93 -2.12 -0.15
CA LEU A 42 -2.02 -3.27 0.01
C LEU A 42 -2.75 -4.61 -0.20
N GLU A 43 -4.02 -4.71 0.17
CA GLU A 43 -4.87 -5.88 -0.08
C GLU A 43 -5.18 -6.09 -1.57
N ARG A 44 -5.17 -5.01 -2.36
CA ARG A 44 -5.48 -5.04 -3.80
C ARG A 44 -4.25 -5.23 -4.69
N LEU A 45 -3.06 -4.96 -4.17
CA LEU A 45 -1.82 -5.15 -4.91
C LEU A 45 -1.48 -6.63 -5.09
N PRO A 46 -0.78 -7.01 -6.18
CA PRO A 46 -0.16 -8.33 -6.28
C PRO A 46 0.77 -8.59 -5.09
N ALA A 47 0.80 -9.83 -4.56
CA ALA A 47 1.55 -10.19 -3.34
C ALA A 47 3.00 -9.66 -3.32
N ARG A 48 3.72 -9.78 -4.45
CA ARG A 48 5.09 -9.28 -4.59
C ARG A 48 5.18 -7.76 -4.41
N GLU A 49 4.25 -7.01 -4.98
CA GLU A 49 4.21 -5.55 -4.90
C GLU A 49 3.72 -5.08 -3.53
N ALA A 50 2.72 -5.75 -2.97
CA ALA A 50 2.22 -5.50 -1.62
C ALA A 50 3.34 -5.60 -0.58
N GLY A 51 4.16 -6.66 -0.66
CA GLY A 51 5.31 -6.82 0.22
C GLY A 51 6.35 -5.71 0.07
N VAL A 52 6.60 -5.22 -1.15
CA VAL A 52 7.53 -4.10 -1.36
C VAL A 52 6.94 -2.81 -0.80
N ALA A 53 5.69 -2.48 -1.15
CA ALA A 53 4.99 -1.29 -0.68
C ALA A 53 4.92 -1.23 0.85
N PHE A 54 4.60 -2.36 1.51
CA PHE A 54 4.58 -2.43 2.97
C PHE A 54 5.94 -2.12 3.61
N ARG A 55 7.04 -2.60 3.02
CA ARG A 55 8.41 -2.35 3.49
C ARG A 55 8.88 -0.90 3.26
N LEU A 56 8.17 -0.10 2.45
CA LEU A 56 8.46 1.32 2.24
C LEU A 56 7.78 2.22 3.29
N LEU A 57 6.81 1.71 4.05
CA LEU A 57 6.11 2.50 5.05
C LEU A 57 7.04 2.84 6.23
N PRO A 58 6.88 4.03 6.84
CA PRO A 58 7.47 4.33 8.14
C PRO A 58 7.05 3.29 9.17
N LYS A 59 7.93 2.95 10.12
CA LYS A 59 7.69 1.89 11.11
C LYS A 59 6.37 2.04 11.87
N ASP A 60 6.04 3.26 12.27
CA ASP A 60 4.84 3.55 13.07
C ASP A 60 3.55 3.42 12.23
N GLU A 61 3.61 3.81 10.96
CA GLU A 61 2.50 3.65 10.01
C GLU A 61 2.34 2.19 9.59
N ALA A 62 3.44 1.47 9.36
CA ALA A 62 3.44 0.08 8.96
C ALA A 62 2.67 -0.80 9.96
N MET A 63 2.87 -0.59 11.27
CA MET A 63 2.12 -1.31 12.30
C MET A 63 0.62 -1.01 12.20
N THR A 64 0.26 0.27 12.10
CA THR A 64 -1.14 0.70 12.05
C THR A 64 -1.84 0.21 10.78
N VAL A 65 -1.15 0.20 9.64
CA VAL A 65 -1.65 -0.34 8.38
C VAL A 65 -1.83 -1.85 8.50
N PHE A 66 -0.83 -2.56 9.03
CA PHE A 66 -0.87 -4.02 9.19
C PHE A 66 -2.08 -4.47 10.02
N GLU A 67 -2.33 -3.83 11.17
CA GLU A 67 -3.46 -4.12 12.06
C GLU A 67 -4.83 -3.94 11.40
N ARG A 68 -4.91 -3.12 10.35
CA ARG A 68 -6.17 -2.85 9.61
C ARG A 68 -6.38 -3.76 8.42
N MET A 69 -5.34 -4.47 7.98
CA MET A 69 -5.43 -5.38 6.84
C MET A 69 -6.13 -6.68 7.21
N ASP A 70 -6.80 -7.27 6.23
CA ASP A 70 -7.35 -8.62 6.33
C ASP A 70 -6.24 -9.66 6.54
N ALA A 71 -6.54 -10.70 7.32
CA ALA A 71 -5.58 -11.72 7.74
C ALA A 71 -4.84 -12.45 6.58
N PRO A 72 -5.45 -12.70 5.40
CA PRO A 72 -4.71 -13.22 4.25
C PRO A 72 -3.66 -12.23 3.75
N ALA A 73 -4.01 -10.95 3.60
CA ALA A 73 -3.10 -9.91 3.10
C ALA A 73 -1.94 -9.62 4.06
N GLN A 74 -2.19 -9.69 5.37
CA GLN A 74 -1.13 -9.63 6.39
C GLN A 74 -0.04 -10.69 6.16
N ARG A 75 -0.41 -11.91 5.76
CA ARG A 75 0.58 -12.97 5.48
C ARG A 75 1.40 -12.66 4.24
N GLU A 76 0.78 -12.12 3.19
CA GLU A 76 1.45 -11.78 1.93
C GLU A 76 2.54 -10.72 2.12
N VAL A 77 2.33 -9.73 2.99
CA VAL A 77 3.30 -8.64 3.18
C VAL A 77 4.50 -9.01 4.05
N VAL A 78 4.40 -10.07 4.86
CA VAL A 78 5.47 -10.57 5.75
C VAL A 78 6.14 -11.86 5.25
N ALA A 79 5.57 -12.51 4.24
CA ALA A 79 6.20 -13.63 3.53
C ALA A 79 7.50 -13.18 2.83
#